data_AF-A0AAN0MMT6-F1
#
_entry.id   AF-A0AAN0MMT6-F1
#
_cell.length_a   1.000
_cell.length_b   1.000
_cell.length_c   1.000
_cell.angle_alpha   90.00
_cell.angle_beta   90.00
_cell.angle_gamma   90.00
#
_symmetry.space_group_name_H-M   'P 1'
#
loop_
_entity.id
_entity.type
_entity.pdbx_description
1 polymer ?
#
loop_
_entity_poly.entity_id
_entity_poly.type
_entity_poly.pdbx_seq_one_letter_code
_entity_poly.pdbx_strand_id
1 'polypeptide(L)'
;MMLNAIDLDSMARVARKQSDIRLSRYLCDTLAPLLPRLPSTPQYMPVFVEAAGKEAIAAGYSDGRQYNTHVTLSLLLGLGWQNDIHQATLNPILTAAGLPEPTRLNLAVNTAITLRQQTERVMPQAHQIFITLLSINPGALQAENIWRAFEQSALLYGINTPQRIQALFETYEADALRQLALPPVKRRTYSAYEQLGIRQMTGNMPLPSDDLQHLQQHQLICLGCHVLLALSFGRLFYCNPLFSGLHDGLRRDAEPRQLCHFLLQFLQQHQRVLMEETSNDN
;
A
#
# COMPACT_ATOMS: atom_id res chain seq x y z
N MET A 1 -25.29 -51.74 4.77
CA MET A 1 -24.56 -50.64 5.45
C MET A 1 -24.07 -49.71 4.35
N MET A 2 -24.65 -48.52 4.19
CA MET A 2 -24.19 -47.54 3.19
C MET A 2 -22.99 -46.80 3.76
N LEU A 3 -21.88 -46.75 3.02
CA LEU A 3 -20.73 -45.89 3.33
C LEU A 3 -21.18 -44.43 3.15
N ASN A 4 -20.90 -43.58 4.14
CA ASN A 4 -21.15 -42.15 4.01
C ASN A 4 -20.29 -41.57 2.88
N ALA A 5 -20.88 -40.67 2.08
CA ALA A 5 -20.14 -39.96 1.05
C ALA A 5 -19.04 -39.09 1.67
N ILE A 6 -17.83 -39.18 1.13
CA ILE A 6 -16.70 -38.35 1.53
C ILE A 6 -16.80 -37.03 0.76
N ASP A 7 -16.94 -35.93 1.49
CA ASP A 7 -16.92 -34.58 0.93
C ASP A 7 -15.47 -34.08 0.78
N LEU A 8 -14.92 -34.24 -0.41
CA LEU A 8 -13.56 -33.82 -0.76
C LEU A 8 -13.38 -32.29 -0.68
N ASP A 9 -14.42 -31.50 -0.90
CA ASP A 9 -14.36 -30.04 -0.81
C ASP A 9 -14.25 -29.61 0.66
N SER A 10 -14.97 -30.28 1.55
CA SER A 10 -14.79 -30.11 3.00
C SER A 10 -13.39 -30.52 3.46
N MET A 11 -12.84 -31.61 2.94
CA MET A 11 -11.46 -32.01 3.24
C MET A 11 -10.43 -30.97 2.77
N ALA A 12 -10.56 -30.46 1.54
CA ALA A 12 -9.69 -29.43 1.00
C ALA A 12 -9.74 -28.12 1.82
N ARG A 13 -10.94 -27.71 2.26
CA ARG A 13 -11.12 -26.55 3.14
C ARG A 13 -10.44 -26.74 4.50
N VAL A 14 -10.55 -27.93 5.10
CA VAL A 14 -9.88 -28.24 6.38
C VAL A 14 -8.36 -28.23 6.21
N ALA A 15 -7.84 -28.84 5.15
CA ALA A 15 -6.40 -28.86 4.87
C ALA A 15 -5.83 -27.44 4.68
N ARG A 16 -6.55 -26.58 3.94
CA ARG A 16 -6.16 -25.18 3.76
C ARG A 16 -6.15 -24.42 5.08
N LYS A 17 -7.21 -24.53 5.88
CA LYS A 17 -7.28 -23.89 7.20
C LYS A 17 -6.11 -24.29 8.11
N GLN A 18 -5.69 -25.56 8.07
CA GLN A 18 -4.51 -26.01 8.81
C GLN A 18 -3.21 -25.44 8.24
N SER A 19 -3.09 -25.32 6.91
CA SER A 19 -1.96 -24.65 6.26
C SER A 19 -1.87 -23.18 6.68
N ASP A 20 -2.99 -22.46 6.68
CA ASP A 20 -3.06 -21.04 7.04
C ASP A 20 -2.63 -20.81 8.50
N ILE A 21 -3.04 -21.69 9.42
CA ILE A 21 -2.60 -21.66 10.83
C ILE A 21 -1.08 -21.84 10.92
N ARG A 22 -0.52 -22.81 10.19
CA ARG A 22 0.93 -23.08 10.18
C ARG A 22 1.71 -21.92 9.56
N LEU A 23 1.21 -21.37 8.46
CA LEU A 23 1.81 -20.23 7.78
C LEU A 23 1.77 -18.99 8.67
N SER A 24 0.64 -18.70 9.32
CA SER A 24 0.51 -17.58 10.26
C SER A 24 1.54 -17.68 11.38
N ARG A 25 1.67 -18.86 12.00
CA ARG A 25 2.67 -19.10 13.05
C ARG A 25 4.09 -18.91 12.52
N TYR A 26 4.42 -19.52 11.37
CA TYR A 26 5.72 -19.39 10.76
C TYR A 26 6.08 -17.92 10.48
N LEU A 27 5.14 -17.14 9.93
CA LEU A 27 5.35 -15.72 9.64
C LEU A 27 5.52 -14.90 10.93
N CYS A 28 4.73 -15.16 11.96
CA CYS A 28 4.89 -14.52 13.26
C CYS A 28 6.26 -14.83 13.87
N ASP A 29 6.69 -16.09 13.87
CA ASP A 29 7.96 -16.51 14.48
C ASP A 29 9.16 -15.95 13.69
N THR A 30 9.10 -16.03 12.35
CA THR A 30 10.19 -15.59 11.48
C THR A 30 10.33 -14.07 11.43
N LEU A 31 9.20 -13.35 11.49
CA LEU A 31 9.17 -11.89 11.34
C LEU A 31 8.92 -11.17 12.67
N ALA A 32 8.90 -11.87 13.80
CA ALA A 32 8.73 -11.29 15.14
C ALA A 32 9.53 -9.99 15.35
N PRO A 33 10.84 -9.91 15.03
CA PRO A 33 11.60 -8.66 15.18
C PRO A 33 11.16 -7.56 14.19
N LEU A 34 10.61 -7.93 13.04
CA LEU A 34 10.22 -7.00 11.97
C LEU A 34 8.75 -6.56 12.07
N LEU A 35 7.90 -7.23 12.86
CA LEU A 35 6.48 -6.91 12.98
C LEU A 35 6.19 -5.46 13.43
N PRO A 36 6.95 -4.85 14.35
CA PRO A 36 6.78 -3.44 14.69
C PRO A 36 7.02 -2.48 13.51
N ARG A 37 7.87 -2.87 12.53
CA ARG A 37 8.12 -2.11 11.30
C ARG A 37 6.97 -2.23 10.29
N LEU A 38 6.16 -3.28 10.42
CA LEU A 38 4.92 -3.54 9.68
C LEU A 38 3.69 -3.08 10.49
N PRO A 39 3.67 -1.85 11.03
CA PRO A 39 2.98 -1.41 12.26
C PRO A 39 1.77 -2.27 12.68
N SER A 40 2.07 -3.48 13.17
CA SER A 40 1.09 -4.55 13.40
C SER A 40 1.50 -5.39 14.60
N THR A 41 0.62 -6.31 14.99
CA THR A 41 0.81 -7.23 16.11
C THR A 41 0.49 -8.66 15.69
N PRO A 42 1.09 -9.68 16.35
CA PRO A 42 0.92 -11.09 15.97
C PRO A 42 -0.55 -11.55 15.86
N GLN A 43 -1.45 -10.96 16.66
CA GLN A 43 -2.88 -11.29 16.68
C GLN A 43 -3.59 -11.03 15.34
N TYR A 44 -3.09 -10.13 14.49
CA TYR A 44 -3.68 -9.82 13.19
C TYR A 44 -3.18 -10.71 12.06
N MET A 45 -2.11 -11.49 12.28
CA MET A 45 -1.52 -12.34 11.25
C MET A 45 -2.50 -13.39 10.69
N PRO A 46 -3.31 -14.10 11.51
CA PRO A 46 -4.26 -15.08 10.96
C PRO A 46 -5.30 -14.45 10.03
N VAL A 47 -5.82 -13.27 10.40
CA VAL A 47 -6.81 -12.54 9.59
C VAL A 47 -6.17 -12.02 8.30
N PHE A 48 -4.91 -11.57 8.38
CA PHE A 48 -4.13 -11.18 7.22
C PHE A 48 -3.89 -12.36 6.25
N VAL A 49 -3.48 -13.53 6.76
CA VAL A 49 -3.24 -14.73 5.94
C VAL A 49 -4.53 -15.15 5.25
N GLU A 50 -5.68 -15.08 5.92
CA GLU A 50 -6.97 -15.35 5.29
C GLU A 50 -7.27 -14.36 4.14
N ALA A 51 -7.04 -13.07 4.35
CA ALA A 51 -7.27 -12.04 3.33
C ALA A 51 -6.33 -12.20 2.12
N ALA A 52 -5.03 -12.34 2.34
CA ALA A 52 -4.05 -12.58 1.29
C ALA A 52 -4.28 -13.93 0.58
N GLY A 53 -4.77 -14.92 1.32
CA GLY A 53 -5.16 -16.22 0.80
C GLY A 53 -6.33 -16.16 -0.18
N LYS A 54 -7.33 -15.31 0.09
CA LYS A 54 -8.43 -15.05 -0.84
C LYS A 54 -7.92 -14.43 -2.15
N GLU A 55 -6.96 -13.50 -2.09
CA GLU A 55 -6.30 -12.95 -3.27
C GLU A 55 -5.52 -14.02 -4.04
N ALA A 56 -4.77 -14.88 -3.33
CA ALA A 56 -4.01 -15.97 -3.94
C ALA A 56 -4.92 -16.93 -4.72
N ILE A 57 -6.06 -17.31 -4.14
CA ILE A 57 -7.07 -18.17 -4.78
C ILE A 57 -7.66 -17.48 -6.02
N ALA A 58 -7.99 -16.19 -5.92
CA ALA A 58 -8.50 -15.40 -7.05
C ALA A 58 -7.48 -15.29 -8.19
N ALA A 59 -6.18 -15.29 -7.87
CA ALA A 59 -5.08 -15.33 -8.83
C ALA A 59 -4.78 -16.75 -9.38
N GLY A 60 -5.52 -17.78 -8.95
CA GLY A 60 -5.37 -19.17 -9.40
C GLY A 60 -4.42 -20.02 -8.55
N TYR A 61 -3.90 -19.49 -7.45
CA TYR A 61 -3.00 -20.20 -6.53
C TYR A 61 -3.78 -20.74 -5.34
N SER A 62 -4.30 -21.96 -5.44
CA SER A 62 -5.24 -22.49 -4.45
C SER A 62 -4.61 -23.18 -3.23
N ASP A 63 -3.37 -23.65 -3.34
CA ASP A 63 -2.62 -24.34 -2.28
C ASP A 63 -1.09 -24.38 -2.55
N GLY A 64 -0.38 -25.06 -1.64
CA GLY A 64 1.03 -25.39 -1.82
C GLY A 64 1.97 -24.19 -1.83
N ARG A 65 3.07 -24.32 -2.60
CA ARG A 65 4.15 -23.33 -2.61
C ARG A 65 3.71 -22.01 -3.23
N GLN A 66 2.94 -22.06 -4.31
CA GLN A 66 2.46 -20.86 -5.00
C GLN A 66 1.56 -20.03 -4.08
N TYR A 67 0.62 -20.66 -3.36
CA TYR A 67 -0.23 -20.00 -2.36
C TYR A 67 0.61 -19.35 -1.27
N ASN A 68 1.53 -20.09 -0.65
CA ASN A 68 2.38 -19.57 0.43
C ASN A 68 3.27 -18.43 -0.04
N THR A 69 3.83 -18.52 -1.26
CA THR A 69 4.59 -17.45 -1.89
C THR A 69 3.72 -16.22 -2.10
N HIS A 70 2.51 -16.36 -2.63
CA HIS A 70 1.61 -15.22 -2.83
C HIS A 70 1.30 -14.50 -1.51
N VAL A 71 0.94 -15.23 -0.46
CA VAL A 71 0.69 -14.66 0.88
C VAL A 71 1.93 -13.94 1.43
N THR A 72 3.12 -14.52 1.22
CA THR A 72 4.38 -13.92 1.65
C THR A 72 4.68 -12.62 0.88
N LEU A 73 4.44 -12.59 -0.44
CA LEU A 73 4.60 -11.38 -1.25
C LEU A 73 3.62 -10.29 -0.80
N SER A 74 2.36 -10.65 -0.51
CA SER A 74 1.38 -9.72 0.05
C SER A 74 1.79 -9.15 1.40
N LEU A 75 2.52 -9.91 2.22
CA LEU A 75 3.02 -9.43 3.50
C LEU A 75 4.13 -8.39 3.32
N LEU A 76 5.03 -8.65 2.37
CA LEU A 76 6.18 -7.79 2.10
C LEU A 76 5.80 -6.50 1.36
N LEU A 77 4.89 -6.60 0.38
CA LEU A 77 4.58 -5.52 -0.56
C LEU A 77 3.19 -4.90 -0.37
N GLY A 78 2.37 -5.48 0.49
CA GLY A 78 0.97 -5.09 0.68
C GLY A 78 -0.01 -5.95 -0.12
N LEU A 79 -1.26 -5.98 0.32
CA LEU A 79 -2.36 -6.62 -0.40
C LEU A 79 -2.53 -5.99 -1.79
N GLY A 80 -2.90 -6.81 -2.77
CA GLY A 80 -3.12 -6.35 -4.15
C GLY A 80 -1.86 -5.89 -4.90
N TRP A 81 -0.66 -6.24 -4.43
CA TRP A 81 0.63 -5.84 -5.03
C TRP A 81 0.73 -6.09 -6.54
N GLN A 82 0.03 -7.11 -7.07
CA GLN A 82 -0.02 -7.42 -8.51
C GLN A 82 -0.57 -6.27 -9.36
N ASN A 83 -1.46 -5.46 -8.76
CA ASN A 83 -2.14 -4.34 -9.40
C ASN A 83 -1.57 -2.99 -8.94
N ASP A 84 -0.46 -3.01 -8.19
CA ASP A 84 0.23 -1.81 -7.76
C ASP A 84 1.32 -1.45 -8.77
N ILE A 85 1.18 -0.29 -9.41
CA ILE A 85 2.13 0.23 -10.41
C ILE A 85 3.54 0.36 -9.81
N HIS A 86 3.64 0.56 -8.50
CA HIS A 86 4.90 0.62 -7.78
C HIS A 86 5.60 -0.75 -7.73
N GLN A 87 4.84 -1.85 -7.71
CA GLN A 87 5.35 -3.23 -7.50
C GLN A 87 5.38 -4.08 -8.78
N ALA A 88 5.18 -3.47 -9.95
CA ALA A 88 5.09 -4.17 -11.24
C ALA A 88 6.35 -4.97 -11.64
N THR A 89 7.46 -4.82 -10.91
CA THR A 89 8.75 -5.50 -11.15
C THR A 89 8.72 -7.01 -10.91
N LEU A 90 7.74 -7.53 -10.16
CA LEU A 90 7.65 -8.96 -9.87
C LEU A 90 7.02 -9.79 -10.98
N ASN A 91 6.12 -9.22 -11.77
CA ASN A 91 5.38 -9.97 -12.80
C ASN A 91 6.32 -10.65 -13.82
N PRO A 92 7.36 -9.99 -14.36
CA PRO A 92 8.30 -10.63 -15.27
C PRO A 92 9.06 -11.82 -14.65
N ILE A 93 9.37 -11.75 -13.35
CA ILE A 93 10.05 -12.84 -12.62
C ILE A 93 9.12 -14.05 -12.51
N LEU A 94 7.87 -13.80 -12.13
CA LEU A 94 6.87 -14.84 -11.95
C LEU A 94 6.43 -15.49 -13.26
N THR A 95 6.59 -14.84 -14.42
CA THR A 95 6.23 -15.40 -15.73
C THR A 95 7.41 -15.84 -16.59
N ALA A 96 8.64 -15.82 -16.06
CA ALA A 96 9.85 -16.12 -16.82
C ALA A 96 9.90 -17.59 -17.30
N ALA A 97 9.61 -17.83 -18.58
CA ALA A 97 9.53 -19.18 -19.16
C ALA A 97 10.84 -19.99 -19.07
N GLY A 98 11.99 -19.31 -18.96
CA GLY A 98 13.31 -19.95 -18.87
C GLY A 98 13.71 -20.45 -17.48
N LEU A 99 12.89 -20.23 -16.45
CA LEU A 99 13.23 -20.59 -15.07
C LEU A 99 12.25 -21.62 -14.48
N PRO A 100 12.74 -22.69 -13.83
CA PRO A 100 11.90 -23.61 -13.07
C PRO A 100 11.08 -22.85 -12.02
N GLU A 101 9.85 -23.30 -11.78
CA GLU A 101 8.93 -22.63 -10.85
C GLU A 101 9.52 -22.41 -9.45
N PRO A 102 10.14 -23.41 -8.78
CA PRO A 102 10.75 -23.19 -7.46
C PRO A 102 11.76 -22.03 -7.45
N THR A 103 12.54 -21.91 -8.53
CA THR A 103 13.54 -20.85 -8.69
C THR A 103 12.86 -19.49 -8.87
N ARG A 104 11.81 -19.40 -9.69
CA ARG A 104 11.02 -18.17 -9.88
C ARG A 104 10.40 -17.68 -8.58
N LEU A 105 9.77 -18.59 -7.82
CA LEU A 105 9.12 -18.25 -6.54
C LEU A 105 10.13 -17.76 -5.50
N ASN A 106 11.29 -18.43 -5.38
CA ASN A 106 12.36 -17.99 -4.48
C ASN A 106 12.93 -16.63 -4.90
N LEU A 107 13.15 -16.42 -6.21
CA LEU A 107 13.63 -15.16 -6.73
C LEU A 107 12.64 -14.02 -6.45
N ALA A 108 11.34 -14.26 -6.66
CA ALA A 108 10.30 -13.28 -6.37
C ALA A 108 10.28 -12.87 -4.88
N VAL A 109 10.39 -13.84 -3.97
CA VAL A 109 10.47 -13.56 -2.51
C VAL A 109 11.72 -12.74 -2.19
N ASN A 110 12.89 -13.12 -2.70
CA ASN A 110 14.13 -12.38 -2.45
C ASN A 110 14.07 -10.96 -3.02
N THR A 111 13.50 -10.78 -4.20
CA THR A 111 13.26 -9.45 -4.78
C THR A 111 12.30 -8.63 -3.92
N ALA A 112 11.21 -9.22 -3.44
CA ALA A 112 10.26 -8.55 -2.55
C ALA A 112 10.89 -8.13 -1.21
N ILE A 113 11.78 -8.95 -0.64
CA ILE A 113 12.55 -8.59 0.55
C ILE A 113 13.43 -7.36 0.26
N THR A 114 14.16 -7.35 -0.85
CA THR A 114 14.99 -6.21 -1.26
C THR A 114 14.16 -4.94 -1.45
N LEU A 115 13.01 -5.03 -2.14
CA LEU A 115 12.09 -3.91 -2.33
C LEU A 115 11.54 -3.38 -1.00
N ARG A 116 11.18 -4.29 -0.09
CA ARG A 116 10.71 -3.92 1.24
C ARG A 116 11.79 -3.19 2.04
N GLN A 117 13.02 -3.69 2.03
CA GLN A 117 14.15 -3.05 2.69
C GLN A 117 14.45 -1.66 2.10
N GLN A 118 14.38 -1.50 0.78
CA GLN A 118 14.54 -0.21 0.12
C GLN A 118 13.44 0.77 0.54
N THR A 119 12.19 0.30 0.58
CA THR A 119 11.04 1.08 1.04
C THR A 119 11.23 1.54 2.49
N GLU A 120 11.60 0.63 3.40
CA GLU A 120 11.81 0.95 4.82
C GLU A 120 12.96 1.94 5.05
N ARG A 121 14.01 1.93 4.20
CA ARG A 121 15.12 2.90 4.31
C ARG A 121 14.68 4.34 4.02
N VAL A 122 13.75 4.54 3.09
CA VAL A 122 13.29 5.88 2.68
C VAL A 122 12.04 6.33 3.43
N MET A 123 11.31 5.38 4.02
CA MET A 123 10.05 5.63 4.72
C MET A 123 10.15 6.67 5.86
N PRO A 124 11.22 6.75 6.68
CA PRO A 124 11.37 7.83 7.67
C PRO A 124 11.34 9.24 7.04
N GLN A 125 11.97 9.42 5.88
CA GLN A 125 11.96 10.69 5.16
C GLN A 125 10.60 10.96 4.51
N ALA A 126 9.94 9.93 3.97
CA ALA A 126 8.58 10.05 3.45
C ALA A 126 7.57 10.45 4.56
N HIS A 127 7.68 9.85 5.75
CA HIS A 127 6.87 10.26 6.91
C HIS A 127 7.14 11.70 7.31
N GLN A 128 8.38 12.19 7.21
CA GLN A 128 8.68 13.60 7.51
C GLN A 128 7.94 14.56 6.57
N ILE A 129 7.84 14.22 5.28
CA ILE A 129 7.05 15.00 4.31
C ILE A 129 5.58 15.02 4.73
N PHE A 130 5.03 13.86 5.09
CA PHE A 130 3.64 13.75 5.49
C PHE A 130 3.35 14.47 6.82
N ILE A 131 4.23 14.34 7.82
CA ILE A 131 4.17 15.10 9.08
C ILE A 131 4.17 16.60 8.81
N THR A 132 5.00 17.07 7.88
CA THR A 132 5.06 18.49 7.48
C THR A 132 3.72 18.94 6.90
N LEU A 133 3.11 18.13 6.03
CA LEU A 133 1.77 18.41 5.47
C LEU A 133 0.69 18.46 6.56
N LEU A 134 0.68 17.48 7.47
CA LEU A 134 -0.28 17.39 8.57
C LEU A 134 -0.15 18.53 9.60
N SER A 135 1.03 19.16 9.65
CA SER A 135 1.30 20.31 10.52
C SER A 135 0.81 21.64 9.93
N ILE A 136 0.43 21.67 8.65
CA ILE A 136 -0.21 22.85 8.05
C ILE A 136 -1.57 23.06 8.72
N ASN A 137 -1.92 24.31 9.01
CA ASN A 137 -3.23 24.64 9.53
C ASN A 137 -4.31 24.03 8.59
N PRO A 138 -5.24 23.20 9.10
CA PRO A 138 -6.26 22.56 8.27
C PRO A 138 -7.05 23.54 7.40
N GLY A 139 -7.25 24.79 7.81
CA GLY A 139 -7.96 25.81 7.00
C GLY A 139 -7.11 26.44 5.89
N ALA A 140 -5.80 26.19 5.86
CA ALA A 140 -4.86 26.71 4.86
C ALA A 140 -4.32 25.63 3.91
N LEU A 141 -4.67 24.35 4.14
CA LEU A 141 -4.25 23.25 3.28
C LEU A 141 -4.93 23.36 1.91
N GLN A 142 -4.13 23.35 0.84
CA GLN A 142 -4.59 23.38 -0.55
C GLN A 142 -4.27 22.08 -1.26
N ALA A 143 -4.98 21.80 -2.35
CA ALA A 143 -4.79 20.58 -3.14
C ALA A 143 -3.35 20.46 -3.69
N GLU A 144 -2.74 21.61 -4.03
CA GLU A 144 -1.34 21.66 -4.46
C GLU A 144 -0.36 21.16 -3.38
N ASN A 145 -0.66 21.39 -2.09
CA ASN A 145 0.19 20.88 -1.01
C ASN A 145 0.19 19.35 -0.99
N ILE A 146 -0.95 18.71 -1.27
CA ILE A 146 -1.08 17.25 -1.36
C ILE A 146 -0.26 16.72 -2.54
N TRP A 147 -0.39 17.35 -3.72
CA TRP A 147 0.39 16.97 -4.90
C TRP A 147 1.89 17.06 -4.63
N ARG A 148 2.37 18.19 -4.11
CA ARG A 148 3.80 18.39 -3.81
C ARG A 148 4.31 17.37 -2.79
N ALA A 149 3.55 17.09 -1.73
CA ALA A 149 3.92 16.08 -0.74
C ALA A 149 3.97 14.67 -1.35
N PHE A 150 3.01 14.35 -2.22
CA PHE A 150 2.98 13.07 -2.92
C PHE A 150 4.15 12.93 -3.90
N GLU A 151 4.42 13.93 -4.73
CA GLU A 151 5.52 13.94 -5.68
C GLU A 151 6.87 13.77 -4.97
N GLN A 152 7.12 14.57 -3.92
CA GLN A 152 8.35 14.46 -3.12
C GLN A 152 8.51 13.07 -2.51
N SER A 153 7.42 12.48 -2.00
CA SER A 153 7.45 11.14 -1.42
C SER A 153 7.67 10.07 -2.49
N ALA A 154 7.02 10.18 -3.65
CA ALA A 154 7.17 9.24 -4.76
C ALA A 154 8.60 9.22 -5.31
N LEU A 155 9.26 10.38 -5.37
CA LEU A 155 10.67 10.49 -5.74
C LEU A 155 11.59 9.73 -4.77
N LEU A 156 11.31 9.77 -3.46
CA LEU A 156 12.06 9.00 -2.47
C LEU A 156 11.94 7.48 -2.70
N TYR A 157 10.77 7.01 -3.13
CA TYR A 157 10.54 5.62 -3.52
C TYR A 157 11.13 5.25 -4.91
N GLY A 158 11.88 6.16 -5.54
CA GLY A 158 12.52 5.92 -6.83
C GLY A 158 11.57 6.02 -8.02
N ILE A 159 10.41 6.66 -7.85
CA ILE A 159 9.45 6.93 -8.93
C ILE A 159 9.77 8.31 -9.49
N ASN A 160 10.50 8.32 -10.60
CA ASN A 160 11.28 9.46 -11.06
C ASN A 160 10.89 9.96 -12.46
N THR A 161 9.78 9.47 -13.02
CA THR A 161 9.20 10.05 -14.24
C THR A 161 7.85 10.72 -13.92
N PRO A 162 7.61 11.95 -14.41
CA PRO A 162 6.35 12.67 -14.17
C PRO A 162 5.11 11.84 -14.53
N GLN A 163 5.16 11.09 -15.63
CA GLN A 163 4.05 10.24 -16.08
C GLN A 163 3.74 9.12 -15.09
N ARG A 164 4.76 8.49 -14.49
CA ARG A 164 4.55 7.42 -13.49
C ARG A 164 4.05 7.99 -12.17
N ILE A 165 4.58 9.13 -11.73
CA ILE A 165 4.09 9.81 -10.52
C ILE A 165 2.62 10.18 -10.69
N GLN A 166 2.27 10.78 -11.83
CA GLN A 166 0.88 11.13 -12.14
C GLN A 166 -0.03 9.88 -12.16
N ALA A 167 0.34 8.83 -12.90
CA ALA A 167 -0.46 7.61 -12.97
C ALA A 167 -0.66 6.96 -11.59
N LEU A 168 0.36 7.00 -10.73
CA LEU A 168 0.26 6.49 -9.36
C LEU A 168 -0.68 7.35 -8.51
N PHE A 169 -0.54 8.67 -8.57
CA PHE A 169 -1.41 9.60 -7.87
C PHE A 169 -2.87 9.38 -8.26
N GLU A 170 -3.16 9.33 -9.56
CA GLU A 170 -4.51 9.11 -10.08
C GLU A 170 -5.10 7.77 -9.62
N THR A 171 -4.27 6.72 -9.54
CA THR A 171 -4.70 5.41 -9.03
C THR A 171 -5.08 5.48 -7.56
N TYR A 172 -4.24 6.09 -6.72
CA TYR A 172 -4.48 6.17 -5.28
C TYR A 172 -5.60 7.17 -4.95
N GLU A 173 -5.73 8.24 -5.72
CA GLU A 173 -6.83 9.18 -5.64
C GLU A 173 -8.15 8.50 -5.98
N ALA A 174 -8.21 7.71 -7.07
CA ALA A 174 -9.44 7.00 -7.44
C ALA A 174 -9.89 6.02 -6.34
N ASP A 175 -8.95 5.36 -5.67
CA ASP A 175 -9.25 4.50 -4.53
C ASP A 175 -9.70 5.32 -3.31
N ALA A 176 -9.05 6.45 -3.01
CA ALA A 176 -9.45 7.37 -1.94
C ALA A 176 -10.86 7.93 -2.15
N LEU A 177 -11.19 8.41 -3.35
CA LEU A 177 -12.50 8.93 -3.71
C LEU A 177 -13.58 7.86 -3.53
N ARG A 178 -13.30 6.63 -3.96
CA ARG A 178 -14.22 5.50 -3.76
C ARG A 178 -14.46 5.22 -2.27
N GLN A 179 -13.39 5.23 -1.45
CA GLN A 179 -13.51 5.01 -0.01
C GLN A 179 -14.28 6.13 0.70
N LEU A 180 -14.13 7.37 0.24
CA LEU A 180 -14.81 8.54 0.80
C LEU A 180 -16.22 8.77 0.20
N ALA A 181 -16.69 7.87 -0.67
CA ALA A 181 -17.95 8.00 -1.42
C ALA A 181 -18.07 9.34 -2.18
N LEU A 182 -16.96 9.83 -2.74
CA LEU A 182 -16.87 11.04 -3.53
C LEU A 182 -16.94 10.73 -5.03
N PRO A 183 -17.41 11.69 -5.86
CA PRO A 183 -17.44 11.48 -7.31
C PRO A 183 -16.03 11.32 -7.89
N PRO A 184 -15.87 10.47 -8.93
CA PRO A 184 -14.58 10.30 -9.58
C PRO A 184 -14.16 11.59 -10.30
N VAL A 185 -12.88 11.91 -10.24
CA VAL A 185 -12.29 13.02 -10.99
C VAL A 185 -12.16 12.64 -12.47
N LYS A 186 -12.68 13.50 -13.36
CA LYS A 186 -12.56 13.33 -14.81
C LYS A 186 -11.51 14.30 -15.36
N ARG A 187 -10.26 13.84 -15.44
CA ARG A 187 -9.16 14.64 -15.97
C ARG A 187 -9.27 14.81 -17.48
N ARG A 188 -8.97 16.01 -17.95
CA ARG A 188 -8.81 16.27 -19.38
C ARG A 188 -7.50 15.64 -19.87
N THR A 189 -7.59 14.79 -20.88
CA THR A 189 -6.41 14.30 -21.60
C THR A 189 -5.98 15.34 -22.62
N TYR A 190 -4.74 15.81 -22.52
CA TYR A 190 -4.15 16.74 -23.47
C TYR A 190 -3.32 15.99 -24.51
N SER A 191 -3.54 16.28 -25.79
CA SER A 191 -2.65 15.87 -26.88
C SER A 191 -1.27 16.52 -26.74
N ALA A 192 -0.24 15.95 -27.38
CA ALA A 192 1.11 16.52 -27.37
C ALA A 192 1.15 17.97 -27.89
N TYR A 193 0.29 18.29 -28.86
CA TYR A 193 0.16 19.64 -29.41
C TYR A 193 -0.46 20.61 -28.38
N GLU A 194 -1.53 20.22 -27.69
CA GLU A 194 -2.12 21.04 -26.63
C GLU A 194 -1.15 21.26 -25.47
N GLN A 195 -0.38 20.24 -25.07
CA GLN A 195 0.64 20.37 -24.03
C GLN A 195 1.73 21.38 -24.41
N LEU A 196 2.19 21.37 -25.66
CA LEU A 196 3.15 22.35 -26.17
C LEU A 196 2.57 23.76 -26.14
N GLY A 197 1.32 23.93 -26.60
CA GLY A 197 0.64 25.22 -26.58
C GLY A 197 0.48 25.79 -25.16
N ILE A 198 0.04 24.96 -24.21
CA ILE A 198 -0.12 25.37 -22.80
C ILE A 198 1.21 25.82 -22.21
N ARG A 199 2.29 25.05 -22.42
CA ARG A 199 3.62 25.41 -21.93
C ARG A 199 4.12 26.73 -22.52
N GLN A 200 3.86 26.99 -23.80
CA GLN A 200 4.24 28.25 -24.44
C GLN A 200 3.44 29.45 -23.93
N MET A 201 2.15 29.26 -23.61
CA MET A 201 1.27 30.36 -23.19
C MET A 201 1.36 30.67 -21.69
N THR A 202 1.45 29.64 -20.85
CA THR A 202 1.28 29.77 -19.38
C THR A 202 2.51 29.34 -18.60
N GLY A 203 3.50 28.71 -19.24
CA GLY A 203 4.70 28.17 -18.60
C GLY A 203 4.48 26.87 -17.83
N ASN A 204 3.28 26.63 -17.29
CA ASN A 204 3.00 25.52 -16.38
C ASN A 204 1.87 24.63 -16.90
N MET A 205 2.07 23.31 -16.81
CA MET A 205 0.98 22.36 -17.04
C MET A 205 0.03 22.36 -15.84
N PRO A 206 -1.30 22.17 -16.05
CA PRO A 206 -2.23 21.91 -14.97
C PRO A 206 -1.74 20.74 -14.12
N LEU A 207 -1.80 20.90 -12.80
CA LEU A 207 -1.43 19.86 -11.86
C LEU A 207 -2.58 18.87 -11.72
N PRO A 208 -2.31 17.58 -11.47
CA PRO A 208 -3.37 16.61 -11.17
C PRO A 208 -4.26 17.02 -9.99
N SER A 209 -3.74 17.80 -9.05
CA SER A 209 -4.49 18.35 -7.92
C SER A 209 -5.44 19.50 -8.25
N ASP A 210 -5.32 20.14 -9.42
CA ASP A 210 -6.18 21.29 -9.77
C ASP A 210 -7.65 20.88 -9.83
N ASP A 211 -7.91 19.65 -10.27
CA ASP A 211 -9.25 19.09 -10.31
C ASP A 211 -9.84 18.81 -8.91
N LEU A 212 -9.07 18.94 -7.83
CA LEU A 212 -9.53 18.70 -6.45
C LEU A 212 -9.96 19.99 -5.71
N GLN A 213 -9.80 21.16 -6.34
CA GLN A 213 -10.12 22.46 -5.70
C GLN A 213 -11.58 22.63 -5.30
N HIS A 214 -12.48 21.82 -5.88
CA HIS A 214 -13.92 21.83 -5.58
C HIS A 214 -14.28 21.07 -4.30
N LEU A 215 -13.35 20.27 -3.74
CA LEU A 215 -13.61 19.48 -2.54
C LEU A 215 -13.70 20.37 -1.30
N GLN A 216 -14.55 19.98 -0.35
CA GLN A 216 -14.57 20.61 0.96
C GLN A 216 -13.27 20.33 1.72
N GLN A 217 -12.90 21.23 2.62
CA GLN A 217 -11.64 21.13 3.36
C GLN A 217 -11.43 19.77 4.04
N HIS A 218 -12.47 19.25 4.69
CA HIS A 218 -12.40 17.95 5.35
C HIS A 218 -12.18 16.79 4.36
N GLN A 219 -12.84 16.83 3.20
CA GLN A 219 -12.69 15.83 2.14
C GLN A 219 -11.27 15.85 1.58
N LEU A 220 -10.73 17.06 1.37
CA LEU A 220 -9.39 17.27 0.88
C LEU A 220 -8.33 16.70 1.85
N ILE A 221 -8.51 16.95 3.15
CA ILE A 221 -7.64 16.39 4.20
C ILE A 221 -7.71 14.86 4.19
N CYS A 222 -8.91 14.27 4.20
CA CYS A 222 -9.08 12.82 4.19
C CYS A 222 -8.48 12.17 2.93
N LEU A 223 -8.68 12.79 1.77
CA LEU A 223 -8.10 12.34 0.49
C LEU A 223 -6.57 12.40 0.54
N GLY A 224 -6.01 13.54 0.96
CA GLY A 224 -4.56 13.70 1.08
C GLY A 224 -3.93 12.69 2.04
N CYS A 225 -4.60 12.42 3.16
CA CYS A 225 -4.17 11.38 4.10
C CYS A 225 -4.18 10.00 3.45
N HIS A 226 -5.26 9.63 2.76
CA HIS A 226 -5.37 8.33 2.12
C HIS A 226 -4.29 8.12 1.05
N VAL A 227 -4.09 9.11 0.18
CA VAL A 227 -3.12 9.04 -0.92
C VAL A 227 -1.68 8.88 -0.40
N LEU A 228 -1.31 9.59 0.66
CA LEU A 228 0.03 9.49 1.26
C LEU A 228 0.22 8.21 2.08
N LEU A 229 -0.82 7.74 2.77
CA LEU A 229 -0.80 6.43 3.43
C LEU A 229 -0.67 5.28 2.43
N ALA A 230 -1.37 5.34 1.30
CA ALA A 230 -1.25 4.34 0.24
C ALA A 230 0.17 4.23 -0.31
N LEU A 231 0.90 5.35 -0.40
CA LEU A 231 2.29 5.34 -0.84
C LEU A 231 3.23 4.67 0.17
N SER A 232 2.95 4.79 1.48
CA SER A 232 3.81 4.24 2.54
C SER A 232 3.44 2.81 2.94
N PHE A 233 2.16 2.47 2.92
CA PHE A 233 1.62 1.19 3.42
C PHE A 233 1.02 0.30 2.33
N GLY A 234 1.13 0.72 1.07
CA GLY A 234 0.61 0.02 -0.10
C GLY A 234 -0.81 0.46 -0.47
N ARG A 235 -1.14 0.34 -1.76
CA ARG A 235 -2.42 0.77 -2.35
C ARG A 235 -3.65 0.34 -1.56
N LEU A 236 -3.68 -0.90 -1.07
CA LEU A 236 -4.81 -1.49 -0.35
C LEU A 236 -4.65 -1.46 1.18
N PHE A 237 -3.86 -0.52 1.72
CA PHE A 237 -3.66 -0.43 3.16
C PHE A 237 -4.98 -0.36 3.95
N TYR A 238 -6.02 0.30 3.41
CA TYR A 238 -7.31 0.53 4.07
C TYR A 238 -8.13 -0.73 4.33
N CYS A 239 -7.83 -1.84 3.64
CA CYS A 239 -8.46 -3.15 3.88
C CYS A 239 -7.48 -4.20 4.40
N ASN A 240 -6.22 -3.82 4.64
CA ASN A 240 -5.21 -4.74 5.16
C ASN A 240 -5.36 -4.94 6.67
N PRO A 241 -5.68 -6.16 7.16
CA PRO A 241 -5.92 -6.43 8.58
C PRO A 241 -4.74 -6.08 9.50
N LEU A 242 -3.51 -6.07 8.97
CA LEU A 242 -2.32 -5.70 9.73
C LEU A 242 -2.39 -4.26 10.26
N PHE A 243 -3.12 -3.38 9.57
CA PHE A 243 -3.23 -1.97 9.93
C PHE A 243 -4.50 -1.65 10.71
N SER A 244 -5.09 -2.62 11.41
CA SER A 244 -6.34 -2.42 12.17
C SER A 244 -6.26 -1.24 13.15
N GLY A 245 -5.12 -1.04 13.83
CA GLY A 245 -4.93 0.12 14.73
C GLY A 245 -4.93 1.48 14.00
N LEU A 246 -4.41 1.52 12.76
CA LEU A 246 -4.51 2.70 11.89
C LEU A 246 -5.96 2.91 11.43
N HIS A 247 -6.65 1.83 11.05
CA HIS A 247 -8.06 1.90 10.61
C HIS A 247 -8.98 2.41 11.70
N ASP A 248 -8.79 1.96 12.94
CA ASP A 248 -9.59 2.40 14.08
C ASP A 248 -9.45 3.90 14.35
N GLY A 249 -8.25 4.46 14.11
CA GLY A 249 -8.04 5.90 14.23
C GLY A 249 -8.59 6.70 13.04
N LEU A 250 -8.56 6.14 11.83
CA LEU A 250 -9.11 6.76 10.61
C LEU A 250 -10.65 6.74 10.57
N ARG A 251 -11.29 5.71 11.16
CA ARG A 251 -12.76 5.51 11.14
C ARG A 251 -13.52 6.34 12.16
N ARG A 252 -12.85 6.90 13.17
CA ARG A 252 -13.52 7.82 14.09
C ARG A 252 -14.01 8.99 13.24
N ASP A 253 -15.30 9.35 13.35
CA ASP A 253 -15.88 10.60 12.83
C ASP A 253 -15.25 11.81 13.55
N ALA A 254 -13.94 11.91 13.39
CA ALA A 254 -13.07 12.78 14.12
C ALA A 254 -12.99 14.08 13.33
N GLU A 255 -13.09 15.20 14.03
CA GLU A 255 -12.80 16.49 13.43
C GLU A 255 -11.44 16.46 12.72
N PRO A 256 -11.23 17.21 11.61
CA PRO A 256 -9.99 17.15 10.85
C PRO A 256 -8.72 17.35 11.69
N ARG A 257 -8.80 18.16 12.76
CA ARG A 257 -7.69 18.36 13.71
C ARG A 257 -7.34 17.09 14.49
N GLN A 258 -8.34 16.32 14.92
CA GLN A 258 -8.14 15.08 15.65
C GLN A 258 -7.55 14.01 14.73
N LEU A 259 -8.03 13.93 13.48
CA LEU A 259 -7.44 13.06 12.46
C LEU A 259 -5.96 13.39 12.22
N CYS A 260 -5.64 14.67 11.98
CA CYS A 260 -4.25 15.11 11.79
C CYS A 260 -3.40 14.80 13.02
N HIS A 261 -3.91 15.05 14.23
CA HIS A 261 -3.19 14.77 15.48
C HIS A 261 -2.90 13.28 15.65
N PHE A 262 -3.89 12.42 15.42
CA PHE A 262 -3.73 10.97 15.46
C PHE A 262 -2.66 10.49 14.45
N LEU A 263 -2.76 10.94 13.20
CA LEU A 263 -1.79 10.57 12.17
C LEU A 263 -0.38 11.09 12.47
N LEU A 264 -0.25 12.29 13.02
CA LEU A 264 1.04 12.82 13.48
C LEU A 264 1.67 11.89 14.52
N GLN A 265 0.91 11.49 15.54
CA GLN A 265 1.41 10.57 16.58
C GLN A 265 1.80 9.21 15.99
N PHE A 266 0.93 8.64 15.14
CA PHE A 266 1.17 7.35 14.50
C PHE A 266 2.44 7.36 13.64
N LEU A 267 2.59 8.35 12.76
CA LEU A 267 3.75 8.47 11.87
C LEU A 267 5.04 8.75 12.64
N GLN A 268 4.99 9.59 13.68
CA GLN A 268 6.15 9.85 14.55
C GLN A 268 6.59 8.60 15.31
N GLN A 269 5.64 7.83 15.84
CA GLN A 269 5.94 6.57 16.51
C GLN A 269 6.56 5.56 15.54
N HIS A 270 5.97 5.40 14.35
CA HIS A 270 6.48 4.46 13.35
C HIS A 270 7.85 4.90 12.82
N GLN A 271 8.10 6.20 12.64
CA GLN A 271 9.41 6.73 12.29
C GLN A 271 10.48 6.36 13.33
N ARG A 272 10.18 6.43 14.63
CA ARG A 272 11.12 6.02 15.70
C ARG A 272 11.45 4.53 15.59
N VAL A 273 10.45 3.67 15.42
CA VAL A 273 10.65 2.22 15.25
C VAL A 273 11.56 1.92 14.05
N LEU A 274 11.38 2.62 12.94
CA LEU A 274 12.22 2.45 11.74
C LEU A 274 13.67 2.91 11.96
N MET A 275 13.92 3.90 12.83
CA MET A 275 15.24 4.47 13.07
C MET A 275 16.03 3.78 14.21
N GLU A 276 15.35 3.35 15.27
CA GLU A 276 15.98 2.72 16.45
C GLU A 276 16.75 1.45 16.06
N GLU A 277 16.24 0.65 15.13
CA GLU A 277 16.91 -0.57 14.70
C GLU A 277 18.02 -0.36 13.66
N THR A 278 17.96 0.71 12.85
CA THR A 278 19.09 1.06 11.96
C THR A 278 20.35 1.47 12.72
N SER A 279 20.20 1.83 14.01
CA SER A 279 21.30 2.24 14.88
C SER A 279 22.07 1.05 15.48
N ASN A 280 21.49 -0.15 15.46
CA ASN A 280 22.07 -1.37 16.02
C ASN A 280 22.91 -2.18 15.02
N ASP A 281 23.02 -1.71 13.77
CA ASP A 281 23.84 -2.30 12.70
C ASP A 281 25.18 -1.56 12.47
N ASN A 282 25.62 -0.73 13.43
CA ASN A 282 26.93 -0.04 13.43
C ASN A 282 27.90 -0.61 14.47
#